data_AF-A0A7X5DEN1-F1
#
_entry.id   AF-A0A7X5DEN1-F1
#
_cell.length_a   1.000
_cell.length_b   1.000
_cell.length_c   1.000
_cell.angle_alpha   90.00
_cell.angle_beta   90.00
_cell.angle_gamma   90.00
#
_symmetry.space_group_name_H-M   'P 1'
#
loop_
_entity.id
_entity.type
_entity.pdbx_description
1 polymer ?
#
loop_
_entity_poly.entity_id
_entity_poly.type
_entity_poly.pdbx_seq_one_letter_code
_entity_poly.pdbx_strand_id
1 'polypeptide(L)'
;VMMSLLGLVCDPVGGLVEVPCQKRNATAASVALVSAQIALAGVENLISFDEAVAVMDEVGRGLPPELRETALGGIAKAPSACRYCAGC
;
A
#
# COMPACT_ATOMS: atom_id res chain seq x y z
N VAL A 1 -0.22 9.11 8.82
CA VAL A 1 0.31 7.86 8.21
C VAL A 1 -0.77 7.09 7.48
N MET A 2 -1.78 6.56 8.18
CA MET A 2 -2.78 5.65 7.62
C MET A 2 -3.50 6.23 6.38
N MET A 3 -4.00 7.47 6.48
CA MET A 3 -4.69 8.14 5.37
C MET A 3 -3.83 8.27 4.10
N SER A 4 -2.50 8.40 4.25
CA SER A 4 -1.57 8.56 3.12
C SER A 4 -1.26 7.25 2.38
N LEU A 5 -1.59 6.10 2.97
CA LEU A 5 -1.31 4.76 2.43
C LEU A 5 -2.59 3.94 2.20
N LEU A 6 -3.76 4.61 2.25
CA LEU A 6 -5.06 3.99 2.07
C LEU A 6 -5.22 3.47 0.64
N GLY A 7 -5.75 2.25 0.50
CA GLY A 7 -6.03 1.64 -0.82
C GLY A 7 -4.81 1.07 -1.54
N LEU A 8 -3.66 0.92 -0.88
CA LEU A 8 -2.51 0.24 -1.48
C LEU A 8 -2.87 -1.23 -1.79
N VAL A 9 -2.78 -1.59 -3.06
CA VAL A 9 -2.91 -2.97 -3.55
C VAL A 9 -1.74 -3.82 -3.06
N CYS A 10 -1.89 -5.12 -2.84
CA CYS A 10 -0.78 -6.01 -2.57
C CYS A 10 -0.69 -7.03 -3.70
N ASP A 11 0.18 -6.83 -4.68
CA ASP A 11 0.39 -7.81 -5.74
C ASP A 11 1.85 -7.77 -6.22
N PRO A 12 2.78 -8.36 -5.43
CA PRO A 12 4.20 -8.19 -5.65
C PRO A 12 4.74 -9.06 -6.79
N VAL A 13 5.85 -8.63 -7.36
CA VAL A 13 6.52 -9.33 -8.47
C VAL A 13 6.89 -10.75 -8.04
N GLY A 14 6.41 -11.73 -8.80
CA GLY A 14 6.67 -13.16 -8.56
C GLY A 14 6.11 -13.70 -7.24
N GLY A 15 5.18 -12.99 -6.59
CA GLY A 15 4.65 -13.38 -5.27
C GLY A 15 5.68 -13.22 -4.14
N LEU A 16 6.79 -12.52 -4.38
CA LEU A 16 7.90 -12.40 -3.43
C LEU A 16 7.79 -11.13 -2.57
N VAL A 17 8.34 -11.17 -1.36
CA VAL A 17 8.41 -10.01 -0.45
C VAL A 17 9.60 -9.11 -0.79
N GLU A 18 9.76 -8.77 -2.07
CA GLU A 18 10.87 -7.97 -2.58
C GLU A 18 10.38 -6.70 -3.28
N VAL A 19 9.80 -6.85 -4.48
CA VAL A 19 9.34 -5.74 -5.30
C VAL A 19 7.81 -5.70 -5.29
N PRO A 20 7.17 -4.63 -4.79
CA PRO A 20 7.72 -3.36 -4.34
C PRO A 20 7.91 -3.25 -2.82
N CYS A 21 7.79 -4.36 -2.07
CA CYS A 21 7.71 -4.40 -0.61
C CYS A 21 8.83 -3.62 0.09
N GLN A 22 10.08 -3.76 -0.35
CA GLN A 22 11.22 -3.03 0.23
C GLN A 22 11.10 -1.51 0.02
N LYS A 23 10.69 -1.08 -1.18
CA LYS A 23 10.47 0.33 -1.49
C LYS A 23 9.31 0.90 -0.67
N ARG A 24 8.23 0.12 -0.50
CA ARG A 24 7.11 0.50 0.36
C ARG A 24 7.54 0.70 1.80
N ASN A 25 8.41 -0.17 2.34
CA ASN A 25 8.93 0.00 3.69
C ASN A 25 9.71 1.32 3.84
N ALA A 26 10.64 1.60 2.92
CA ALA A 26 11.41 2.83 2.92
C ALA A 26 10.50 4.07 2.82
N THR A 27 9.53 4.07 1.90
CA THR A 27 8.57 5.18 1.74
C THR A 27 7.69 5.34 2.98
N ALA A 28 7.17 4.25 3.54
CA ALA A 28 6.30 4.29 4.72
C ALA A 28 7.03 4.84 5.95
N ALA A 29 8.32 4.53 6.10
CA ALA A 29 9.15 5.10 7.17
C ALA A 29 9.25 6.64 7.06
N SER A 30 9.48 7.17 5.86
CA SER A 30 9.48 8.63 5.65
C SER A 30 8.11 9.25 5.88
N VAL A 31 7.03 8.63 5.41
CA VAL A 31 5.64 9.10 5.66
C VAL A 31 5.33 9.08 7.16
N ALA A 32 5.80 8.09 7.91
CA ALA A 32 5.64 8.02 9.35
C ALA A 32 6.31 9.20 10.06
N LEU A 33 7.57 9.48 9.72
CA LEU A 33 8.31 10.61 10.28
C LEU A 33 7.63 11.95 9.98
N VAL A 34 7.28 12.19 8.72
CA VAL A 34 6.61 13.44 8.31
C VAL A 34 5.24 13.57 8.99
N SER A 35 4.46 12.49 9.08
CA SER A 35 3.17 12.52 9.79
C SER A 35 3.32 12.87 11.26
N ALA A 36 4.36 12.36 11.92
CA ALA A 36 4.64 12.69 13.32
C ALA A 36 4.99 14.18 13.48
N GLN A 37 5.80 14.72 12.56
CA GLN A 37 6.13 16.16 12.55
C GLN A 37 4.88 17.03 12.33
N ILE A 38 4.00 16.66 11.41
CA ILE A 38 2.72 17.34 11.16
C ILE A 38 1.86 17.35 12.44
N ALA A 39 1.74 16.21 13.12
CA ALA A 39 0.99 16.11 14.37
C ALA A 39 1.60 16.96 15.49
N LEU A 40 2.93 16.92 15.64
CA LEU A 40 3.65 17.74 16.64
C LEU A 40 3.58 19.25 16.35
N ALA A 41 3.41 19.63 15.08
CA ALA A 41 3.18 21.02 14.69
C ALA A 41 1.75 21.51 15.00
N GLY A 42 0.88 20.66 15.55
CA GLY A 42 -0.49 21.02 15.91
C GLY A 42 -1.45 21.09 14.72
N VAL A 43 -1.09 20.47 13.59
CA VAL A 43 -1.99 20.38 12.43
C VAL A 43 -3.03 19.30 12.71
N GLU A 44 -4.29 19.72 12.80
CA GLU A 44 -5.42 18.82 13.05
C GLU A 44 -5.86 18.07 11.78
N ASN A 45 -6.39 16.86 11.98
CA ASN A 45 -7.02 16.10 10.91
C ASN A 45 -8.50 16.47 10.82
N LEU A 46 -9.00 16.67 9.60
CA LEU A 46 -10.42 16.87 9.33
C LEU A 46 -11.26 15.62 9.60
N ILE A 47 -10.65 14.44 9.45
CA ILE A 47 -11.29 13.14 9.61
C ILE A 47 -10.74 12.49 10.87
N SER A 48 -11.63 11.97 11.72
CA SER A 48 -11.23 11.28 12.93
C SER A 48 -10.50 9.96 12.61
N PHE A 49 -9.79 9.42 13.61
CA PHE A 49 -9.12 8.14 13.45
C PHE A 49 -10.10 7.00 13.13
N ASP A 50 -11.23 6.93 13.85
CA ASP A 50 -12.20 5.85 13.69
C ASP A 50 -12.88 5.88 12.32
N GLU A 51 -13.21 7.07 11.80
CA GLU A 51 -13.72 7.22 10.44
C GLU A 51 -12.69 6.77 9.40
N ALA A 52 -11.42 7.15 9.56
CA ALA A 52 -10.36 6.72 8.65
C ALA A 52 -10.17 5.20 8.65
N VAL A 53 -10.31 4.55 9.82
CA VAL A 53 -10.26 3.09 9.95
C VAL A 53 -11.45 2.44 9.25
N ALA A 54 -12.66 2.96 9.44
CA ALA A 54 -13.87 2.43 8.78
C ALA A 54 -13.75 2.50 7.25
N VAL A 55 -13.29 3.65 6.73
CA VAL A 55 -13.04 3.80 5.28
C VAL A 55 -11.93 2.86 4.81
N MET A 56 -10.90 2.63 5.61
CA MET A 56 -9.84 1.68 5.26
C MET A 56 -10.35 0.23 5.16
N ASP A 57 -11.24 -0.21 6.06
CA ASP A 57 -11.87 -1.54 5.97
C ASP A 57 -12.77 -1.65 4.74
N GLU A 58 -13.60 -0.63 4.47
CA GLU A 58 -14.47 -0.59 3.29
C GLU A 58 -13.65 -0.70 1.99
N VAL A 59 -12.60 0.12 1.85
CA VAL A 59 -11.73 0.11 0.68
C VAL A 59 -10.98 -1.22 0.57
N GLY A 60 -10.50 -1.78 1.68
CA GLY A 60 -9.83 -3.08 1.70
C GLY A 60 -10.75 -4.21 1.22
N ARG A 61 -12.02 -4.22 1.65
CA ARG A 61 -13.03 -5.19 1.20
C ARG A 61 -13.43 -4.99 -0.25
N GLY A 62 -13.40 -3.75 -0.73
CA GLY A 62 -13.68 -3.41 -2.12
C GLY A 62 -12.58 -3.79 -3.12
N LEU A 63 -11.38 -4.19 -2.66
CA LEU A 63 -10.30 -4.56 -3.56
C LEU A 63 -10.65 -5.81 -4.39
N PRO A 64 -10.54 -5.75 -5.73
CA PRO A 64 -10.66 -6.92 -6.59
C PRO A 64 -9.75 -8.06 -6.15
N PRO A 65 -10.18 -9.34 -6.29
CA PRO A 65 -9.36 -10.49 -5.92
C PRO A 65 -7.97 -10.50 -6.57
N GLU A 66 -7.86 -10.08 -7.84
CA GLU A 66 -6.60 -10.02 -8.59
C GLU A 66 -5.58 -9.00 -8.05
N LEU A 67 -5.98 -8.11 -7.12
CA LEU A 67 -5.11 -7.13 -6.47
C LEU A 67 -4.70 -7.54 -5.05
N ARG A 68 -4.93 -8.81 -4.68
CA ARG A 68 -4.72 -9.38 -3.34
C ARG A 68 -3.82 -10.63 -3.37
N GLU A 69 -2.53 -10.41 -3.61
CA GLU A 69 -1.43 -11.37 -3.54
C GLU A 69 -1.63 -12.58 -4.47
N THR A 70 -2.05 -12.29 -5.71
CA THR A 70 -2.35 -13.34 -6.70
C THR A 70 -1.36 -13.40 -7.87
N ALA A 71 -0.54 -12.36 -8.03
CA ALA A 71 0.28 -12.06 -9.21
C ALA A 71 -0.52 -11.91 -10.52
N LEU A 72 -1.85 -11.76 -10.45
CA LEU A 72 -2.72 -11.60 -11.63
C LEU A 72 -2.96 -10.13 -12.00
N GLY A 73 -2.51 -9.18 -11.18
CA GLY A 73 -2.78 -7.75 -11.31
C GLY A 73 -1.60 -6.87 -10.87
N GLY A 74 -1.93 -5.68 -10.36
CA GLY A 74 -0.98 -4.73 -9.77
C GLY A 74 0.34 -4.55 -10.54
N ILE A 75 1.45 -4.53 -9.79
CA ILE A 75 2.79 -4.40 -10.38
C ILE A 75 3.33 -5.74 -10.89
N ALA A 76 2.82 -6.86 -10.37
CA ALA A 76 3.20 -8.20 -10.81
C ALA A 76 2.90 -8.43 -12.31
N LYS A 77 1.80 -7.87 -12.81
CA LYS A 77 1.38 -7.98 -14.22
C LYS A 77 2.22 -7.13 -15.19
N ALA A 78 3.13 -6.28 -14.70
CA ALA A 78 3.95 -5.46 -15.59
C ALA A 78 4.77 -6.36 -16.54
N PRO A 79 4.88 -6.06 -17.85
CA PRO A 79 5.64 -6.91 -18.79
C PRO A 79 7.12 -7.10 -18.40
N SER A 80 7.71 -6.12 -17.72
CA SER A 80 9.04 -6.27 -17.13
C SER A 80 9.05 -7.24 -15.96
N ALA A 81 8.05 -7.22 -15.08
CA ALA A 81 7.94 -8.12 -13.93
C ALA A 81 7.80 -9.58 -14.37
N CYS A 82 6.96 -9.88 -15.37
CA CYS A 82 6.80 -11.26 -15.85
C CYS A 82 8.06 -11.81 -16.53
N ARG A 83 8.88 -10.96 -17.17
CA ARG A 83 10.20 -11.39 -17.66
C ARG A 83 11.15 -11.86 -16.56
N TYR A 84 10.95 -11.43 -15.30
CA TYR A 84 11.77 -11.84 -14.15
C TYR A 84 11.22 -13.05 -13.41
N CYS A 85 9.99 -13.49 -13.69
CA CYS A 85 9.36 -14.61 -12.99
C CYS A 85 8.92 -15.66 -14.01
N ALA A 86 9.58 -16.83 -14.06
CA ALA A 86 9.23 -17.90 -14.99
C ALA A 86 7.82 -18.52 -14.78
N GLY A 87 7.09 -18.09 -13.74
CA GLY A 87 5.72 -18.50 -13.41
C GLY A 87 4.65 -17.43 -13.72
N CYS A 88 5.05 -16.26 -14.23
CA CYS A 88 4.22 -15.32 -15.00
C CYS A 88 4.66 -15.39 -16.48
#